data_AF-A0A6G0X1S9-F1
#
_entry.id   AF-A0A6G0X1S9-F1
#
_cell.length_a   1.000
_cell.length_b   1.000
_cell.length_c   1.000
_cell.angle_alpha   90.00
_cell.angle_beta   90.00
_cell.angle_gamma   90.00
#
_symmetry.space_group_name_H-M   'P 1'
#
loop_
_entity.id
_entity.type
_entity.pdbx_description
1 polymer ?
#
loop_
_entity_poly.entity_id
_entity_poly.type
_entity_poly.pdbx_seq_one_letter_code
_entity_poly.pdbx_strand_id
1 'polypeptide(L)'
;MGGEGTPWTDSGRYGMRQPSHYKAWNSKKRDVAVRGDHFNLVDTRTWMRLHFWAARECELHNHKAFWAWYIRFLQHFVAIYERRAVPFAFHDANWAANTANIDAYLENDHKMIDLEN
;
A
#
# COMPACT_ATOMS: atom_id res chain seq x y z
N MET A 1 29.82 7.35 17.41
CA MET A 1 30.16 5.91 17.45
C MET A 1 29.17 5.15 16.60
N GLY A 2 29.66 4.26 15.73
CA GLY A 2 28.85 3.27 15.00
C GLY A 2 28.79 3.49 13.49
N GLY A 3 29.94 3.48 12.80
CA GLY A 3 30.04 3.61 11.35
C GLY A 3 31.02 2.62 10.70
N GLU A 4 31.36 1.53 11.39
CA GLU A 4 32.20 0.47 10.82
C GLU A 4 31.37 -0.82 10.72
N GLY A 5 31.34 -1.39 9.52
CA GLY A 5 30.58 -2.60 9.15
C GLY A 5 29.42 -2.33 8.18
N THR A 6 28.96 -3.39 7.52
CA THR A 6 27.70 -3.42 6.76
C THR A 6 26.64 -4.14 7.58
N PRO A 7 25.80 -3.43 8.37
CA PRO A 7 24.96 -4.04 9.41
C PRO A 7 24.04 -5.15 8.89
N TRP A 8 23.63 -5.08 7.62
CA TRP A 8 22.75 -6.06 6.99
C TRP A 8 23.48 -7.31 6.50
N THR A 9 24.74 -7.18 6.09
CA THR A 9 25.58 -8.30 5.65
C THR A 9 26.19 -8.99 6.86
N ASP A 10 26.76 -8.21 7.78
CA ASP A 10 27.54 -8.72 8.91
C ASP A 10 26.65 -9.35 10.00
N SER A 11 25.36 -9.00 10.02
CA SER A 11 24.38 -9.63 10.91
C SER A 11 23.81 -10.96 10.41
N GLY A 12 24.18 -11.39 9.20
CA GLY A 12 23.57 -12.55 8.54
C GLY A 12 22.09 -12.36 8.18
N ARG A 13 21.59 -11.12 8.21
CA ARG A 13 20.18 -10.79 7.89
C ARG A 13 19.95 -10.46 6.42
N TYR A 14 21.01 -10.39 5.62
CA TYR A 14 20.88 -10.23 4.18
C TYR A 14 19.97 -11.32 3.59
N GLY A 15 19.00 -10.93 2.76
CA GLY A 15 18.01 -11.85 2.20
C GLY A 15 16.90 -12.33 3.16
N MET A 16 16.94 -11.98 4.46
CA MET A 16 15.99 -12.50 5.45
C MET A 16 14.60 -11.84 5.41
N ARG A 17 14.38 -10.84 4.54
CA ARG A 17 13.07 -10.17 4.39
C ARG A 17 11.96 -11.17 4.07
N GLN A 18 12.08 -11.89 2.95
CA GLN A 18 11.02 -12.80 2.50
C GLN A 18 10.79 -13.97 3.47
N PRO A 19 11.84 -14.67 3.96
CA PRO A 19 11.65 -15.72 4.98
C PRO A 19 10.99 -15.21 6.27
N SER A 20 11.32 -13.99 6.72
CA SER A 20 10.73 -13.41 7.93
C SER A 20 9.25 -13.08 7.73
N HIS A 21 8.89 -12.50 6.58
CA HIS A 21 7.49 -12.24 6.24
C HIS A 21 6.69 -13.54 6.12
N TYR A 22 7.21 -14.55 5.42
CA TYR A 22 6.54 -15.85 5.30
C TYR A 22 6.26 -16.51 6.67
N LYS A 23 7.25 -16.48 7.58
CA LYS A 23 7.07 -16.98 8.96
C LYS A 23 6.03 -16.19 9.73
N ALA A 24 5.96 -14.86 9.54
CA ALA A 24 4.97 -14.02 10.18
C ALA A 24 3.56 -14.34 9.67
N TRP A 25 3.35 -14.44 8.35
CA TRP A 25 2.07 -14.76 7.72
C TRP A 25 1.54 -16.14 8.16
N ASN A 26 2.44 -17.13 8.29
CA ASN A 26 2.07 -18.51 8.64
C ASN A 26 2.21 -18.84 10.13
N SER A 27 2.42 -17.84 10.98
CA SER A 27 2.63 -18.05 12.41
C SER A 27 1.43 -18.75 13.06
N LYS A 28 1.69 -19.80 13.87
CA LYS A 28 0.67 -20.47 14.69
C LYS A 28 -0.02 -19.55 15.70
N LYS A 29 0.59 -18.40 16.00
CA LYS A 29 0.01 -17.37 16.88
C LYS A 29 -1.08 -16.53 16.20
N ARG A 30 -1.18 -16.56 14.86
CA ARG A 30 -2.29 -15.92 14.13
C ARG A 30 -3.53 -16.78 14.22
N ASP A 31 -4.69 -16.13 14.22
CA ASP A 31 -5.99 -16.79 14.08
C ASP A 31 -6.00 -17.66 12.80
N VAL A 32 -6.65 -18.82 12.90
CA VAL A 32 -6.72 -19.80 11.81
C VAL A 32 -7.41 -19.25 10.57
N ALA A 33 -8.37 -18.33 10.72
CA ALA A 33 -9.12 -17.75 9.63
C ALA A 33 -8.29 -16.79 8.74
N VAL A 34 -7.17 -16.26 9.25
CA VAL A 34 -6.33 -15.25 8.55
C VAL A 34 -4.85 -15.64 8.48
N ARG A 35 -4.55 -16.92 8.70
CA ARG A 35 -3.19 -17.45 8.63
C ARG A 35 -2.85 -17.73 7.17
N GLY A 36 -1.69 -17.23 6.73
CA GLY A 36 -1.27 -17.23 5.33
C GLY A 36 -1.67 -15.95 4.60
N ASP A 37 -2.67 -15.22 5.11
CA ASP A 37 -3.04 -13.92 4.56
C ASP A 37 -1.92 -12.90 4.72
N HIS A 38 -1.78 -12.08 3.69
CA HIS A 38 -0.75 -11.07 3.55
C HIS A 38 -1.27 -9.93 2.70
N PHE A 39 -0.64 -8.77 2.84
CA PHE A 39 -0.98 -7.56 2.11
C PHE A 39 -0.92 -7.81 0.60
N ASN A 40 -2.08 -7.78 -0.05
CA ASN A 40 -2.25 -8.20 -1.44
C ASN A 40 -2.56 -7.00 -2.36
N LEU A 41 -2.92 -7.29 -3.61
CA LEU A 41 -3.25 -6.24 -4.59
C LEU A 41 -4.48 -5.42 -4.21
N VAL A 42 -5.54 -6.06 -3.70
CA VAL A 42 -6.75 -5.38 -3.24
C VAL A 42 -6.39 -4.46 -2.08
N ASP A 43 -5.68 -4.96 -1.07
CA ASP A 43 -5.25 -4.16 0.08
C ASP A 43 -4.40 -2.95 -0.34
N THR A 44 -3.47 -3.17 -1.28
CA THR A 44 -2.56 -2.13 -1.77
C THR A 44 -3.30 -1.03 -2.51
N ARG A 45 -4.27 -1.40 -3.35
CA ARG A 45 -5.07 -0.43 -4.10
C ARG A 45 -6.05 0.31 -3.21
N THR A 46 -6.69 -0.38 -2.27
CA THR A 46 -7.50 0.25 -1.22
C THR A 46 -6.68 1.29 -0.46
N TRP A 47 -5.47 0.92 -0.02
CA TRP A 47 -4.55 1.83 0.68
C TRP A 47 -4.20 3.05 -0.17
N MET A 48 -3.82 2.87 -1.45
CA MET A 48 -3.52 4.00 -2.34
C MET A 48 -4.72 4.94 -2.52
N ARG A 49 -5.92 4.40 -2.77
CA ARG A 49 -7.15 5.20 -2.96
C ARG A 49 -7.46 6.05 -1.73
N LEU A 50 -7.38 5.47 -0.54
CA LEU A 50 -7.62 6.18 0.72
C LEU A 50 -6.57 7.27 0.96
N HIS A 51 -5.30 7.00 0.64
CA HIS A 51 -4.24 8.03 0.70
C HIS A 51 -4.50 9.19 -0.25
N PHE A 52 -4.86 8.91 -1.51
CA PHE A 52 -5.19 9.95 -2.48
C PHE A 52 -6.44 10.72 -2.09
N TRP A 53 -7.46 10.06 -1.56
CA TRP A 53 -8.67 10.72 -1.07
C TRP A 53 -8.36 11.63 0.12
N ALA A 54 -7.63 11.16 1.14
CA ALA A 54 -7.24 11.97 2.28
C ALA A 54 -6.40 13.21 1.85
N ALA A 55 -5.48 13.04 0.90
CA ALA A 55 -4.72 14.16 0.35
C ALA A 55 -5.61 15.17 -0.42
N ARG A 56 -6.73 14.71 -0.99
CA ARG A 56 -7.73 15.58 -1.63
C ARG A 56 -8.58 16.35 -0.63
N GLU A 57 -8.99 15.73 0.48
CA GLU A 57 -9.66 16.39 1.60
C GLU A 57 -8.81 17.54 2.17
N CYS A 58 -7.48 17.38 2.16
CA CYS A 58 -6.53 18.43 2.53
C CYS A 58 -6.18 19.40 1.38
N GLU A 59 -6.90 19.35 0.26
CA GLU A 59 -6.70 20.17 -0.95
C GLU A 59 -5.30 20.08 -1.58
N LEU A 60 -4.47 19.11 -1.19
CA LEU A 60 -3.07 19.00 -1.65
C LEU A 60 -2.95 18.69 -3.15
N HIS A 61 -4.01 18.16 -3.75
CA HIS A 61 -4.12 17.94 -5.19
C HIS A 61 -4.15 19.25 -6.01
N ASN A 62 -4.42 20.39 -5.38
CA ASN A 62 -4.31 21.71 -6.01
C ASN A 62 -2.83 22.12 -6.21
N HIS A 63 -1.93 21.62 -5.37
CA HIS A 63 -0.48 21.83 -5.49
C HIS A 63 0.10 20.91 -6.57
N LYS A 64 0.05 21.33 -7.84
CA LYS A 64 0.36 20.44 -8.99
C LYS A 64 1.72 19.74 -8.93
N ALA A 65 2.78 20.44 -8.51
CA ALA A 65 4.10 19.86 -8.36
C ALA A 65 4.13 18.77 -7.26
N PHE A 66 3.51 19.04 -6.12
CA PHE A 66 3.35 18.07 -5.05
C PHE A 66 2.52 16.88 -5.50
N TRP A 67 1.38 17.09 -6.16
CA TRP A 67 0.49 16.01 -6.58
C TRP A 67 1.17 15.05 -7.55
N ALA A 68 1.89 15.58 -8.55
CA ALA A 68 2.67 14.78 -9.48
C ALA A 68 3.81 14.01 -8.79
N TRP A 69 4.46 14.61 -7.79
CA TRP A 69 5.42 13.92 -6.95
C TRP A 69 4.76 12.83 -6.09
N TYR A 70 3.62 13.11 -5.47
CA TYR A 70 2.95 12.23 -4.52
C TYR A 70 2.43 10.95 -5.18
N ILE A 71 1.87 11.05 -6.40
CA ILE A 71 1.50 9.87 -7.19
C ILE A 71 2.72 8.99 -7.46
N ARG A 72 3.83 9.57 -7.92
CA ARG A 72 5.08 8.83 -8.21
C ARG A 72 5.72 8.26 -6.94
N PHE A 73 5.63 9.00 -5.83
CA PHE A 73 6.10 8.56 -4.53
C PHE A 73 5.35 7.31 -4.09
N LEU A 74 4.01 7.34 -4.06
CA LEU A 74 3.21 6.17 -3.70
C LEU A 74 3.46 5.02 -4.67
N GLN A 75 3.47 5.28 -5.98
CA GLN A 75 3.79 4.27 -7.01
C GLN A 75 5.13 3.54 -6.74
N HIS A 76 6.18 4.28 -6.37
CA HIS A 76 7.49 3.70 -6.09
C HIS A 76 7.49 2.85 -4.82
N PHE A 77 6.91 3.38 -3.73
CA PHE A 77 6.98 2.72 -2.42
C PHE A 77 6.03 1.53 -2.30
N VAL A 78 4.87 1.53 -2.96
CA VAL A 78 3.98 0.35 -2.99
C VAL A 78 4.63 -0.84 -3.69
N ALA A 79 5.57 -0.62 -4.62
CA ALA A 79 6.27 -1.69 -5.32
C ALA A 79 7.05 -2.62 -4.39
N ILE A 80 7.40 -2.16 -3.19
CA ILE A 80 8.06 -2.97 -2.15
C ILE A 80 7.11 -4.03 -1.62
N TYR A 81 5.83 -3.67 -1.46
CA TYR A 81 4.80 -4.53 -0.88
C TYR A 81 4.12 -5.40 -1.94
N GLU A 82 3.67 -4.79 -3.04
CA GLU A 82 2.94 -5.46 -4.11
C GLU A 82 3.27 -4.81 -5.45
N ARG A 83 4.19 -5.44 -6.20
CA ARG A 83 4.69 -4.91 -7.47
C ARG A 83 3.58 -4.77 -8.52
N ARG A 84 2.53 -5.59 -8.46
CA ARG A 84 1.40 -5.52 -9.41
C ARG A 84 0.56 -4.26 -9.23
N ALA A 85 0.67 -3.56 -8.10
CA ALA A 85 -0.08 -2.34 -7.82
C ALA A 85 0.48 -1.10 -8.54
N VAL A 86 1.77 -1.11 -8.90
CA VAL A 86 2.49 -0.01 -9.58
C VAL A 86 1.75 0.61 -10.77
N PRO A 87 1.18 -0.15 -11.72
CA PRO A 87 0.46 0.44 -12.86
C PRO A 87 -0.84 1.16 -12.46
N PHE A 88 -1.39 0.90 -11.26
CA PHE A 88 -2.67 1.46 -10.83
C PHE A 88 -2.56 2.81 -10.12
N ALA A 89 -1.37 3.30 -9.78
CA ALA A 89 -1.21 4.53 -8.99
C ALA A 89 -1.95 5.74 -9.59
N PHE A 90 -1.84 5.98 -10.90
CA PHE A 90 -2.58 7.05 -11.58
C PHE A 90 -4.09 6.78 -11.63
N HIS A 91 -4.48 5.53 -11.89
CA HIS A 91 -5.88 5.11 -11.90
C HIS A 91 -6.53 5.36 -10.54
N ASP A 92 -5.86 4.99 -9.45
CA ASP A 92 -6.38 5.12 -8.10
C ASP A 92 -6.35 6.57 -7.59
N ALA A 93 -5.44 7.41 -8.08
CA ALA A 93 -5.47 8.86 -7.86
C ALA A 93 -6.65 9.56 -8.56
N ASN A 94 -7.06 9.04 -9.72
CA ASN A 94 -8.25 9.49 -10.44
C ASN A 94 -9.52 8.94 -9.81
N TRP A 95 -9.51 7.70 -9.33
CA TRP A 95 -10.61 7.12 -8.58
C TRP A 95 -11.01 8.01 -7.40
N ALA A 96 -10.02 8.50 -6.65
CA ALA A 96 -10.22 9.40 -5.51
C ALA A 96 -10.71 10.80 -5.89
N ALA A 97 -10.71 11.17 -7.18
CA ALA A 97 -11.22 12.45 -7.65
C ALA A 97 -12.74 12.44 -7.87
N ASN A 98 -13.34 11.26 -7.97
CA ASN A 98 -14.74 11.09 -8.32
C ASN A 98 -15.58 10.88 -7.06
N THR A 99 -16.48 11.82 -6.76
CA THR A 99 -17.34 11.74 -5.57
C THR A 99 -18.22 10.51 -5.57
N ALA A 100 -18.72 10.06 -6.73
CA ALA A 100 -19.55 8.85 -6.80
C ALA A 100 -18.81 7.58 -6.34
N ASN A 101 -17.49 7.53 -6.52
CA ASN A 101 -16.67 6.43 -6.02
C ASN A 101 -16.54 6.48 -4.49
N ILE A 102 -16.41 7.68 -3.93
CA ILE A 102 -16.34 7.91 -2.48
C ILE A 102 -17.69 7.57 -1.84
N ASP A 103 -18.78 8.05 -2.41
CA ASP A 103 -20.15 7.76 -1.96
C ASP A 103 -20.40 6.25 -1.96
N ALA A 104 -20.05 5.56 -3.05
CA ALA A 104 -20.15 4.10 -3.12
C ALA A 104 -19.32 3.41 -2.03
N TYR A 105 -18.09 3.86 -1.77
CA TYR A 105 -17.27 3.31 -0.69
C TYR A 105 -17.93 3.50 0.69
N LEU A 106 -18.49 4.68 0.97
CA LEU A 106 -19.17 4.99 2.22
C LEU A 106 -20.48 4.18 2.39
N GLU A 107 -21.26 4.04 1.32
CA GLU A 107 -22.51 3.27 1.31
C GLU A 107 -22.28 1.77 1.49
N ASN A 108 -21.13 1.25 1.01
CA ASN A 108 -20.77 -0.17 1.11
C ASN A 108 -19.99 -0.50 2.39
N ASP A 109 -20.29 0.17 3.51
CA ASP A 109 -19.64 -0.04 4.81
C ASP A 109 -18.11 0.03 4.72
N HIS A 110 -17.60 1.01 3.97
CA HIS A 110 -16.17 1.24 3.78
C HIS A 110 -15.44 0.08 3.10
N LYS A 111 -16.10 -0.61 2.17
CA LYS A 111 -15.51 -1.66 1.34
C LYS A 111 -15.30 -1.21 -0.10
N MET A 112 -14.18 -1.61 -0.69
CA MET A 112 -13.84 -1.34 -2.09
C MET A 112 -14.33 -2.47 -2.99
N ILE A 113 -15.66 -2.59 -3.12
CA ILE A 113 -16.31 -3.70 -3.85
C ILE A 113 -15.86 -3.82 -5.31
N ASP A 114 -15.42 -2.73 -5.95
CA ASP A 114 -14.93 -2.72 -7.32
C ASP A 114 -13.53 -3.33 -7.47
N LEU A 115 -12.82 -3.56 -6.36
CA LEU A 115 -11.53 -4.26 -6.32
C LEU A 115 -11.64 -5.75 -6.00
N GLU A 116 -12.80 -6.20 -5.50
CA GLU A 116 -13.02 -7.58 -5.03
C GLU A 116 -13.44 -8.57 -6.14
N ASN A 117 -13.57 -8.09 -7.39
CA ASN A 117 -13.94 -8.88 -8.57
C ASN A 117 -12.73 -9.47 -9.33
#